data_AF-A0A0G4HJY3-F1
#
_entry.id   AF-A0A0G4HJY3-F1
#
_cell.length_a   1.000
_cell.length_b   1.000
_cell.length_c   1.000
_cell.angle_alpha   90.00
_cell.angle_beta   90.00
_cell.angle_gamma   90.00
#
_symmetry.space_group_name_H-M   'P 1'
#
loop_
_entity.id
_entity.type
_entity.pdbx_description
1 polymer ?
#
loop_
_entity_poly.entity_id
_entity_poly.type
_entity_poly.pdbx_seq_one_letter_code
_entity_poly.pdbx_strand_id
1 'polypeptide(L)'
;MLASSVQGRSGFPRRVFVQVFDGKPSPEGGLVLEELQSRKESVTVVLKTTEEILKHGWDLSAESDLVVGDFEWTRMAVSALKLSMPDPPDYPSCLRHLLQRKIWTSTLGEVQEVHLRRSPPSSAPQTAEDQDKNTIRKLFIKPASETKAFSGLVASSDPEDFWLPYLLEQFPPSFPVFCSELLDIAAEFRVYVVDSAIRCICRYQGNESEAANLDRNLVEDAVRILCESPEGSDLKHGCGIDFAVVRVPPLVARSPGPDSGARAQGNVETGAGPAAASGQSDAPGGRMSRGMTVLLEVNDGFSLGAYEGLSRQDYTDLLIHRWIRLTSAQYQQSIEQ
;
A
#
# COMPACT_ATOMS: atom_id res chain seq x y z
N MET A 1 -6.24 11.85 -28.98
CA MET A 1 -6.75 13.13 -28.49
C MET A 1 -7.90 12.85 -27.54
N LEU A 2 -7.63 12.87 -26.24
CA LEU A 2 -8.65 13.01 -25.21
C LEU A 2 -8.05 13.97 -24.19
N ALA A 3 -8.38 15.25 -24.34
CA ALA A 3 -8.23 16.20 -23.26
C ALA A 3 -9.26 15.77 -22.20
N SER A 4 -8.79 15.07 -21.18
CA SER A 4 -9.56 14.85 -19.95
C SER A 4 -9.71 16.22 -19.28
N SER A 5 -10.86 16.85 -19.43
CA SER A 5 -11.22 18.04 -18.70
C SER A 5 -11.76 17.64 -17.33
N VAL A 6 -10.88 17.55 -16.34
CA VAL A 6 -11.23 17.95 -14.98
C VAL A 6 -10.53 19.28 -14.74
N GLN A 7 -11.33 20.30 -14.44
CA GLN A 7 -10.90 21.68 -14.25
C GLN A 7 -9.94 21.76 -13.06
N GLY A 8 -8.62 21.74 -13.31
CA GLY A 8 -7.68 22.34 -12.37
C GLY A 8 -8.18 23.75 -12.07
N ARG A 9 -8.26 24.13 -10.78
CA ARG A 9 -8.64 25.50 -10.41
C ARG A 9 -7.67 26.44 -11.13
N SER A 10 -8.16 27.23 -12.09
CA SER A 10 -7.30 28.08 -12.92
C SER A 10 -6.42 28.97 -12.03
N GLY A 11 -5.11 28.84 -12.16
CA GLY A 11 -4.14 29.59 -11.35
C GLY A 11 -3.96 29.07 -9.92
N PHE A 12 -4.29 27.80 -9.65
CA PHE A 12 -3.93 27.08 -8.42
C PHE A 12 -2.64 26.26 -8.64
N PRO A 13 -1.72 26.23 -7.66
CA PRO A 13 -1.74 27.01 -6.42
C PRO A 13 -1.28 28.46 -6.63
N ARG A 14 -1.80 29.40 -5.83
CA ARG A 14 -1.24 30.77 -5.73
C ARG A 14 -0.13 30.85 -4.70
N ARG A 15 -0.24 30.07 -3.63
CA ARG A 15 0.80 29.89 -2.61
C ARG A 15 1.04 28.42 -2.37
N VAL A 16 2.29 28.05 -2.12
CA VAL A 16 2.67 26.70 -1.69
C VAL A 16 3.38 26.79 -0.35
N PHE A 17 2.87 26.07 0.64
CA PHE A 17 3.53 25.85 1.92
C PHE A 17 4.34 24.57 1.82
N VAL A 18 5.64 24.65 2.09
CA VAL A 18 6.53 23.49 2.08
C VAL A 18 7.17 23.33 3.46
N GLN A 19 7.02 22.13 4.02
CA GLN A 19 7.66 21.74 5.27
C GLN A 19 9.18 21.70 5.10
N VAL A 20 9.89 22.30 6.05
CA VAL A 20 11.35 22.25 6.09
C VAL A 20 11.86 21.65 7.39
N PHE A 21 12.94 20.87 7.27
CA PHE A 21 13.69 20.26 8.35
C PHE A 21 15.12 20.82 8.29
N ASP A 22 15.63 21.34 9.41
CA ASP A 22 16.95 21.99 9.47
C ASP A 22 17.17 23.05 8.36
N GLY A 23 16.11 23.80 8.06
CA GLY A 23 16.10 24.87 7.05
C GLY A 23 16.05 24.40 5.60
N LYS A 24 15.83 23.11 5.33
CA LYS A 24 15.72 22.56 3.96
C LYS A 24 14.40 21.81 3.74
N PRO A 25 13.81 21.89 2.54
CA PRO A 25 12.70 21.03 2.16
C PRO A 25 13.08 19.54 2.24
N SER A 26 12.08 18.69 2.45
CA SER A 26 12.23 17.25 2.19
C SER A 26 12.54 16.98 0.71
N PRO A 27 13.03 15.79 0.33
CA PRO A 27 13.21 15.43 -1.08
C PRO A 27 11.94 15.69 -1.92
N GLU A 28 10.78 15.29 -1.40
CA GLU A 28 9.47 15.52 -2.02
C GLU A 28 9.14 17.02 -2.15
N GLY A 29 9.41 17.80 -1.10
CA GLY A 29 9.25 19.25 -1.14
C GLY A 29 10.13 19.90 -2.22
N GLY A 30 11.36 19.41 -2.37
CA GLY A 30 12.28 19.81 -3.43
C GLY A 30 11.72 19.56 -4.82
N LEU A 31 11.17 18.37 -5.08
CA LEU A 31 10.55 18.02 -6.37
C LEU A 31 9.43 19.01 -6.75
N VAL A 32 8.56 19.35 -5.80
CA VAL A 32 7.46 20.29 -6.04
C VAL A 32 7.98 21.69 -6.34
N LEU A 33 8.95 22.18 -5.57
CA LEU A 33 9.52 23.52 -5.79
C LEU A 33 10.20 23.65 -7.15
N GLU A 34 10.98 22.66 -7.55
CA GLU A 34 11.63 22.63 -8.86
C GLU A 34 10.60 22.59 -10.00
N GLU A 35 9.55 21.80 -9.86
CA GLU A 35 8.50 21.69 -10.85
C GLU A 35 7.74 23.01 -11.01
N LEU A 36 7.28 23.62 -9.91
CA LEU A 36 6.61 24.93 -9.93
C LEU A 36 7.48 26.02 -10.54
N GLN A 37 8.79 26.03 -10.22
CA GLN A 37 9.73 26.96 -10.84
C GLN A 37 9.81 26.76 -12.36
N SER A 38 9.78 25.51 -12.83
CA SER A 38 9.87 25.20 -14.26
C SER A 38 8.61 25.56 -15.05
N ARG A 39 7.43 25.57 -14.40
CA ARG A 39 6.16 26.03 -14.99
C ARG A 39 6.12 27.54 -15.24
N LYS A 40 7.08 28.30 -14.69
CA LYS A 40 7.11 29.78 -14.71
C LYS A 40 5.83 30.40 -14.15
N GLU A 41 5.15 29.67 -13.28
CA GLU A 41 3.96 30.15 -12.60
C GLU A 41 4.37 31.14 -11.51
N SER A 42 3.60 32.22 -11.36
CA SER A 42 3.81 33.16 -10.26
C SER A 42 3.20 32.59 -8.98
N VAL A 43 3.89 31.63 -8.38
CA VAL A 43 3.50 30.99 -7.11
C VAL A 43 4.34 31.56 -5.97
N THR A 44 3.70 31.93 -4.87
CA THR A 44 4.41 32.34 -3.66
C THR A 44 4.82 31.10 -2.87
N VAL A 45 6.13 30.91 -2.69
CA VAL A 45 6.67 29.81 -1.86
C VAL A 45 6.80 30.27 -0.42
N VAL A 46 6.26 29.48 0.51
CA VAL A 46 6.36 29.71 1.95
C VAL A 46 6.98 28.48 2.60
N LEU A 47 8.21 28.62 3.07
CA LEU A 47 8.93 27.56 3.78
C LEU A 47 8.67 27.70 5.28
N LYS A 48 8.23 26.62 5.94
CA LYS A 48 7.94 26.63 7.37
C LYS A 48 8.34 25.33 8.07
N THR A 49 8.77 25.43 9.32
CA THR A 49 8.88 24.27 10.22
C THR A 49 7.56 24.01 10.94
N THR A 50 7.42 22.83 11.55
CA THR A 50 6.26 22.51 12.40
C THR A 50 6.16 23.45 13.59
N GLU A 51 7.29 23.80 14.22
CA GLU A 51 7.33 24.69 15.39
C GLU A 51 6.86 26.11 15.04
N GLU A 52 7.23 26.62 13.88
CA GLU A 52 6.79 27.95 13.43
C GLU A 52 5.27 28.00 13.24
N ILE A 53 4.69 26.97 12.64
CA ILE A 53 3.23 26.87 12.44
C ILE A 53 2.52 26.79 13.79
N LEU A 54 2.99 25.95 14.71
CA LEU A 54 2.39 25.81 16.04
C LEU A 54 2.47 27.11 16.85
N LYS A 55 3.54 27.89 16.69
CA LYS A 55 3.75 29.14 17.42
C LYS A 55 2.96 30.32 16.85
N HIS A 56 2.83 30.42 15.53
CA HIS A 56 2.31 31.60 14.85
C HIS A 56 0.93 31.40 14.22
N GLY A 57 0.40 30.17 14.26
CA GLY A 57 -0.81 29.79 13.55
C GLY A 57 -0.57 29.62 12.06
N TRP A 58 -1.59 29.09 11.37
CA TRP A 58 -1.53 28.77 9.95
C TRP A 58 -2.66 29.46 9.20
N ASP A 59 -2.35 30.55 8.49
CA ASP A 59 -3.30 31.28 7.65
C ASP A 59 -3.42 30.62 6.27
N LEU A 60 -4.24 29.57 6.20
CA LEU A 60 -4.49 28.76 5.00
C LEU A 60 -5.80 29.12 4.29
N SER A 61 -5.78 29.03 2.98
CA SER A 61 -6.94 29.09 2.09
C SER A 61 -7.06 27.81 1.28
N ALA A 62 -8.15 27.07 1.48
CA ALA A 62 -8.52 25.90 0.69
C ALA A 62 -8.59 26.18 -0.83
N GLU A 63 -8.88 27.42 -1.23
CA GLU A 63 -9.08 27.81 -2.64
C GLU A 63 -7.78 28.13 -3.38
N SER A 64 -6.69 28.45 -2.67
CA SER A 64 -5.47 28.98 -3.29
C SER A 64 -4.16 28.37 -2.83
N ASP A 65 -4.16 27.68 -1.68
CA ASP A 65 -2.94 27.22 -1.06
C ASP A 65 -2.77 25.71 -1.22
N LEU A 66 -1.60 25.30 -1.68
CA LEU A 66 -1.14 23.91 -1.62
C LEU A 66 -0.26 23.72 -0.38
N VAL A 67 -0.43 22.60 0.31
CA VAL A 67 0.44 22.19 1.41
C VAL A 67 1.24 20.96 0.98
N VAL A 68 2.55 21.01 1.22
CA VAL A 68 3.49 19.93 0.91
C VAL A 68 4.32 19.65 2.15
N GLY A 69 4.15 18.47 2.72
CA GLY A 69 4.84 18.03 3.92
C GLY A 69 4.55 16.56 4.18
N ASP A 70 4.90 16.10 5.38
CA ASP A 70 4.52 14.79 5.86
C ASP A 70 3.00 14.69 6.13
N PHE A 71 2.59 13.49 6.53
CA PHE A 71 1.19 13.18 6.84
C PHE A 71 0.64 14.08 7.97
N GLU A 72 1.46 14.41 8.96
CA GLU A 72 1.06 15.24 10.10
C GLU A 72 0.81 16.68 9.68
N TRP A 73 1.64 17.22 8.80
CA TRP A 73 1.42 18.53 8.18
C TRP A 73 0.12 18.60 7.38
N THR A 74 -0.18 17.53 6.63
CA THR A 74 -1.44 17.43 5.89
C THR A 74 -2.63 17.43 6.86
N ARG A 75 -2.57 16.64 7.93
CA ARG A 75 -3.59 16.58 8.98
C ARG A 75 -3.79 17.93 9.67
N MET A 76 -2.70 18.60 10.03
CA MET A 76 -2.71 19.95 10.63
C MET A 76 -3.35 20.98 9.69
N ALA A 77 -3.04 20.93 8.40
CA ALA A 77 -3.59 21.86 7.41
C ALA A 77 -5.10 21.66 7.19
N VAL A 78 -5.53 20.42 7.04
CA VAL A 78 -6.96 20.06 6.91
C VAL A 78 -7.73 20.51 8.15
N SER A 79 -7.17 20.29 9.35
CA SER A 79 -7.76 20.75 10.61
C SER A 79 -7.83 22.29 10.70
N ALA A 80 -6.77 23.00 10.30
CA ALA A 80 -6.76 24.47 10.27
C ALA A 80 -7.81 25.05 9.32
N LEU A 81 -8.09 24.34 8.22
CA LEU A 81 -9.17 24.66 7.27
C LEU A 81 -10.56 24.23 7.77
N LYS A 82 -10.66 23.59 8.95
CA LYS A 82 -11.89 23.02 9.52
C LYS A 82 -12.55 21.99 8.60
N LEU A 83 -11.73 21.21 7.93
CA LEU A 83 -12.14 20.13 7.04
C LEU A 83 -11.96 18.77 7.73
N SER A 84 -12.65 17.77 7.21
CA SER A 84 -12.55 16.38 7.65
C SER A 84 -11.48 15.64 6.84
N MET A 85 -10.70 14.81 7.54
CA MET A 85 -9.79 13.86 6.91
C MET A 85 -10.58 12.63 6.45
N PRO A 86 -10.33 12.10 5.23
CA PRO A 86 -10.98 10.87 4.81
C PRO A 86 -10.39 9.65 5.54
N ASP A 87 -11.20 8.61 5.65
CA ASP A 87 -10.74 7.31 6.13
C ASP A 87 -9.71 6.71 5.15
N PRO A 88 -8.68 6.00 5.67
CA PRO A 88 -7.73 5.29 4.82
C PRO A 88 -8.41 4.28 3.91
N PRO A 89 -8.06 4.24 2.61
CA PRO A 89 -8.66 3.29 1.69
C PRO A 89 -8.16 1.85 1.90
N ASP A 90 -6.93 1.67 2.37
CA ASP A 90 -6.27 0.43 2.79
C ASP A 90 -6.57 -0.83 1.94
N TYR A 91 -7.73 -1.47 2.16
CA TYR A 91 -8.11 -2.74 1.56
C TYR A 91 -9.54 -2.67 0.97
N PRO A 92 -9.76 -1.94 -0.13
CA PRO A 92 -11.10 -1.78 -0.70
C PRO A 92 -11.67 -3.12 -1.14
N SER A 93 -12.97 -3.31 -0.90
CA SER A 93 -13.66 -4.58 -1.13
C SER A 93 -13.56 -5.03 -2.59
N CYS A 94 -13.61 -4.09 -3.53
CA CYS A 94 -13.48 -4.34 -4.98
C CYS A 94 -12.14 -4.98 -5.38
N LEU A 95 -11.07 -4.80 -4.60
CA LEU A 95 -9.75 -5.38 -4.88
C LEU A 95 -9.34 -6.49 -3.91
N ARG A 96 -10.19 -6.86 -2.95
CA ARG A 96 -9.86 -7.86 -1.90
C ARG A 96 -9.38 -9.20 -2.45
N HIS A 97 -9.86 -9.58 -3.63
CA HIS A 97 -9.46 -10.82 -4.32
C HIS A 97 -7.97 -10.85 -4.74
N LEU A 98 -7.29 -9.69 -4.78
CA LEU A 98 -5.87 -9.58 -5.14
C LEU A 98 -4.94 -9.66 -3.93
N LEU A 99 -5.45 -9.64 -2.70
CA LEU A 99 -4.60 -9.65 -1.49
C LEU A 99 -3.84 -10.96 -1.29
N GLN A 100 -4.44 -12.08 -1.72
CA GLN A 100 -3.91 -13.46 -1.63
C GLN A 100 -3.41 -13.85 -0.23
N ARG A 101 -3.97 -13.22 0.81
CA ARG A 101 -3.70 -13.47 2.23
C ARG A 101 -4.89 -13.07 3.07
N LYS A 102 -4.99 -13.60 4.28
CA LYS A 102 -6.00 -13.13 5.23
C LYS A 102 -5.58 -11.82 5.86
N ILE A 103 -6.53 -10.89 5.91
CA ILE A 103 -6.45 -9.63 6.64
C ILE A 103 -7.71 -9.52 7.51
N TRP A 104 -7.53 -9.15 8.76
CA TRP A 104 -8.61 -8.97 9.74
C TRP A 104 -8.29 -7.82 10.70
N THR A 105 -9.30 -7.34 11.41
CA THR A 105 -9.14 -6.35 12.48
C THR A 105 -9.04 -7.04 13.84
N SER A 106 -8.24 -6.49 14.74
CA SER A 106 -8.12 -6.91 16.14
C SER A 106 -7.70 -5.71 17.00
N THR A 107 -7.20 -5.95 18.21
CA THR A 107 -6.62 -4.96 19.10
C THR A 107 -5.22 -5.38 19.53
N LEU A 108 -4.36 -4.44 19.97
CA LEU A 108 -3.02 -4.77 20.45
C LEU A 108 -3.02 -5.84 21.57
N GLY A 109 -3.98 -5.77 22.49
CA GLY A 109 -4.13 -6.74 23.57
C GLY A 109 -4.54 -8.13 23.07
N GLU A 110 -5.46 -8.22 22.11
CA GLU A 110 -5.85 -9.50 21.49
C GLU A 110 -4.69 -10.09 20.66
N VAL A 111 -3.91 -9.26 19.98
CA VAL A 111 -2.69 -9.70 19.28
C VAL A 111 -1.73 -10.39 20.24
N GLN A 112 -1.50 -9.80 21.42
CA GLN A 112 -0.66 -10.40 22.46
C GLN A 112 -1.24 -11.71 23.02
N GLU A 113 -2.52 -11.71 23.42
CA GLU A 113 -3.11 -12.80 24.20
C GLU A 113 -3.66 -13.97 23.38
N VAL A 114 -4.09 -13.71 22.15
CA VAL A 114 -4.77 -14.71 21.29
C VAL A 114 -3.85 -15.16 20.16
N HIS A 115 -3.24 -14.20 19.46
CA HIS A 115 -2.51 -14.51 18.23
C HIS A 115 -1.06 -14.92 18.48
N LEU A 116 -0.39 -14.29 19.44
CA LEU A 116 1.03 -14.49 19.74
C LEU A 116 1.32 -15.22 21.05
N ARG A 117 0.29 -15.75 21.71
CA ARG A 117 0.49 -16.56 22.91
C ARG A 117 1.11 -17.91 22.54
N ARG A 118 2.22 -18.27 23.20
CA ARG A 118 2.92 -19.56 23.02
C ARG A 118 2.12 -20.78 23.49
N SER A 119 1.10 -20.59 24.33
CA SER A 119 0.25 -21.67 24.84
C SER A 119 -1.22 -21.27 24.77
N PRO A 120 -2.14 -22.15 24.35
CA PRO A 120 -3.57 -21.83 24.33
C PRO A 120 -4.08 -21.47 25.74
N PRO A 121 -5.12 -20.61 25.85
CA PRO A 121 -5.78 -20.36 27.13
C PRO A 121 -6.30 -21.68 27.71
N SER A 122 -6.21 -21.84 29.03
CA SER A 122 -6.46 -23.10 29.76
C SER A 122 -7.87 -23.69 29.59
N SER A 123 -8.79 -22.96 28.93
CA SER A 123 -10.18 -23.34 28.67
C SER A 123 -10.48 -23.77 27.22
N ALA A 124 -9.52 -23.69 26.29
CA ALA A 124 -9.76 -24.05 24.89
C ALA A 124 -9.56 -25.57 24.62
N PRO A 125 -10.40 -26.20 23.79
CA PRO A 125 -10.23 -27.61 23.42
C PRO A 125 -8.95 -27.80 22.60
N GLN A 126 -8.13 -28.76 23.01
CA GLN A 126 -6.87 -29.10 22.33
C GLN A 126 -7.17 -29.70 20.95
N THR A 127 -6.65 -29.08 19.90
CA THR A 127 -6.72 -29.56 18.52
C THR A 127 -5.38 -30.18 18.09
N ALA A 128 -5.37 -30.92 16.98
CA ALA A 128 -4.14 -31.54 16.45
C ALA A 128 -3.06 -30.51 16.03
N GLU A 129 -3.42 -29.23 15.89
CA GLU A 129 -2.52 -28.11 15.61
C GLU A 129 -1.76 -27.61 16.87
N ASP A 130 -2.15 -28.05 18.07
CA ASP A 130 -1.50 -27.70 19.35
C ASP A 130 -0.20 -28.48 19.64
N GLN A 131 0.26 -29.29 18.67
CA GLN A 131 1.43 -30.16 18.86
C GLN A 131 2.78 -29.44 18.75
N ASP A 132 2.82 -28.17 18.38
CA ASP A 132 4.08 -27.43 18.29
C ASP A 132 4.13 -26.20 19.23
N LYS A 133 4.25 -26.48 20.53
CA LYS A 133 4.42 -25.47 21.60
C LYS A 133 5.66 -24.58 21.44
N ASN A 134 6.55 -24.88 20.48
CA ASN A 134 7.81 -24.18 20.29
C ASN A 134 7.89 -23.39 18.98
N THR A 135 6.86 -23.42 18.13
CA THR A 135 6.85 -22.62 16.91
C THR A 135 6.60 -21.14 17.22
N ILE A 136 7.54 -20.29 16.79
CA ILE A 136 7.40 -18.83 16.85
C ILE A 136 6.33 -18.40 15.84
N ARG A 137 5.24 -17.82 16.34
CA ARG A 137 4.19 -17.21 15.54
C ARG A 137 4.59 -15.78 15.18
N LYS A 138 4.30 -15.37 13.96
CA LYS A 138 4.52 -14.00 13.48
C LYS A 138 3.29 -13.53 12.72
N LEU A 139 2.95 -12.26 12.88
CA LEU A 139 1.94 -11.59 12.07
C LEU A 139 2.37 -10.16 11.77
N PHE A 140 1.92 -9.64 10.63
CA PHE A 140 2.06 -8.22 10.35
C PHE A 140 0.90 -7.46 11.03
N ILE A 141 1.22 -6.37 11.72
CA ILE A 141 0.25 -5.45 12.31
C ILE A 141 0.47 -4.02 11.84
N LYS A 142 -0.61 -3.29 11.59
CA LYS A 142 -0.60 -1.84 11.34
C LYS A 142 -1.82 -1.19 11.99
N PRO A 143 -1.82 0.13 12.26
CA PRO A 143 -3.00 0.81 12.79
C PRO A 143 -4.24 0.58 11.90
N ALA A 144 -5.40 0.31 12.51
CA ALA A 144 -6.70 0.28 11.82
C ALA A 144 -7.54 1.54 12.09
N SER A 145 -7.12 2.36 13.04
CA SER A 145 -7.59 3.72 13.24
C SER A 145 -6.38 4.65 13.37
N GLU A 146 -6.61 5.95 13.35
CA GLU A 146 -5.55 6.96 13.53
C GLU A 146 -4.38 6.71 12.56
N THR A 147 -4.66 6.94 11.27
CA THR A 147 -3.75 6.76 10.15
C THR A 147 -2.33 7.19 10.50
N LYS A 148 -1.36 6.29 10.31
CA LYS A 148 0.08 6.49 10.61
C LYS A 148 0.44 6.69 12.09
N ALA A 149 -0.41 6.30 13.05
CA ALA A 149 -0.06 6.28 14.48
C ALA A 149 1.24 5.51 14.77
N PHE A 150 1.51 4.43 14.03
CA PHE A 150 2.81 3.79 13.96
C PHE A 150 3.04 3.14 12.58
N SER A 151 4.31 2.87 12.24
CA SER A 151 4.67 2.13 11.03
C SER A 151 4.33 0.65 11.20
N GLY A 152 3.68 0.06 10.19
CA GLY A 152 3.35 -1.36 10.23
C GLY A 152 4.58 -2.23 10.44
N LEU A 153 4.45 -3.26 11.27
CA LEU A 153 5.57 -4.09 11.72
C LEU A 153 5.17 -5.56 11.85
N VAL A 154 6.17 -6.43 11.93
CA VAL A 154 5.96 -7.85 12.21
C VAL A 154 6.07 -8.08 13.71
N ALA A 155 4.95 -8.38 14.36
CA ALA A 155 4.90 -8.80 15.75
C ALA A 155 5.10 -10.32 15.84
N SER A 156 5.75 -10.75 16.91
CA SER A 156 6.20 -12.14 17.07
C SER A 156 5.92 -12.68 18.48
N SER A 157 5.71 -13.99 18.60
CA SER A 157 5.64 -14.70 19.89
C SER A 157 7.02 -15.05 20.44
N ASP A 158 8.07 -14.48 19.85
CA ASP A 158 9.44 -14.59 20.31
C ASP A 158 9.60 -13.76 21.60
N PRO A 159 10.14 -14.32 22.71
CA PRO A 159 10.45 -13.58 23.92
C PRO A 159 11.43 -12.43 23.70
N GLU A 160 12.21 -12.48 22.62
CA GLU A 160 13.09 -11.39 22.21
C GLU A 160 12.39 -10.31 21.35
N ASP A 161 11.09 -10.49 21.03
CA ASP A 161 10.31 -9.46 20.34
C ASP A 161 10.16 -8.22 21.22
N PHE A 162 10.72 -7.12 20.74
CA PHE A 162 10.64 -5.82 21.41
C PHE A 162 9.48 -4.96 20.90
N TRP A 163 9.04 -5.19 19.66
CA TRP A 163 8.12 -4.30 18.97
C TRP A 163 6.71 -4.28 19.56
N LEU A 164 6.14 -5.46 19.86
CA LEU A 164 4.80 -5.50 20.45
C LEU A 164 4.76 -4.93 21.89
N PRO A 165 5.70 -5.27 22.79
CA PRO A 165 5.80 -4.61 24.10
C PRO A 165 5.94 -3.10 23.99
N TYR A 166 6.80 -2.61 23.08
CA TYR A 166 6.96 -1.18 22.84
C TYR A 166 5.65 -0.51 22.42
N LEU A 167 4.88 -1.09 21.51
CA LEU A 167 3.58 -0.55 21.12
C LEU A 167 2.56 -0.53 22.27
N LEU A 168 2.54 -1.56 23.12
CA LEU A 168 1.65 -1.63 24.29
C LEU A 168 2.01 -0.61 25.39
N GLU A 169 3.24 -0.09 25.40
CA GLU A 169 3.62 1.03 26.26
C GLU A 169 3.15 2.38 25.73
N GLN A 170 3.05 2.52 24.40
CA GLN A 170 2.65 3.78 23.75
C GLN A 170 1.13 3.88 23.54
N PHE A 171 0.44 2.75 23.40
CA PHE A 171 -0.98 2.67 23.03
C PHE A 171 -1.75 1.75 23.98
N PRO A 172 -3.05 2.03 24.22
CA PRO A 172 -3.86 1.16 25.06
C PRO A 172 -4.03 -0.23 24.42
N PRO A 173 -4.18 -1.31 25.20
CA PRO A 173 -4.44 -2.65 24.66
C PRO A 173 -5.67 -2.72 23.74
N SER A 174 -6.63 -1.81 23.90
CA SER A 174 -7.82 -1.70 23.04
C SER A 174 -7.59 -0.98 21.70
N PHE A 175 -6.36 -0.47 21.43
CA PHE A 175 -6.05 0.23 20.19
C PHE A 175 -6.26 -0.70 18.99
N PRO A 176 -7.07 -0.32 18.00
CA PRO A 176 -7.45 -1.21 16.91
C PRO A 176 -6.35 -1.30 15.85
N VAL A 177 -6.10 -2.53 15.38
CA VAL A 177 -5.06 -2.84 14.41
C VAL A 177 -5.58 -3.75 13.31
N PHE A 178 -5.06 -3.55 12.09
CA PHE A 178 -5.15 -4.54 11.05
C PHE A 178 -4.06 -5.59 11.27
N CYS A 179 -4.45 -6.84 11.21
CA CYS A 179 -3.56 -7.99 11.24
C CYS A 179 -3.55 -8.64 9.86
N SER A 180 -2.39 -9.16 9.44
CA SER A 180 -2.25 -9.88 8.18
C SER A 180 -1.32 -11.08 8.33
N GLU A 181 -1.64 -12.16 7.60
CA GLU A 181 -0.67 -13.22 7.32
C GLU A 181 0.56 -12.61 6.61
N LEU A 182 1.73 -13.19 6.87
CA LEU A 182 2.98 -12.74 6.25
C LEU A 182 3.07 -13.23 4.80
N LEU A 183 3.63 -12.38 3.95
CA LEU A 183 3.98 -12.70 2.57
C LEU A 183 5.50 -12.88 2.45
N ASP A 184 5.92 -13.88 1.66
CA ASP A 184 7.31 -13.99 1.21
C ASP A 184 7.51 -13.06 0.01
N ILE A 185 7.78 -11.79 0.30
CA ILE A 185 7.90 -10.73 -0.70
C ILE A 185 9.27 -10.79 -1.39
N ALA A 186 9.24 -10.80 -2.73
CA ALA A 186 10.44 -10.71 -3.57
C ALA A 186 10.73 -9.28 -4.03
N ALA A 187 9.68 -8.51 -4.34
CA ALA A 187 9.77 -7.11 -4.72
C ALA A 187 8.47 -6.35 -4.45
N GLU A 188 8.58 -5.06 -4.19
CA GLU A 188 7.45 -4.16 -3.90
C GLU A 188 7.45 -2.96 -4.83
N PHE A 189 6.25 -2.53 -5.21
CA PHE A 189 5.99 -1.49 -6.19
C PHE A 189 4.91 -0.55 -5.69
N ARG A 190 5.09 0.75 -5.96
CA ARG A 190 4.02 1.73 -5.87
C ARG A 190 3.55 2.15 -7.26
N VAL A 191 2.25 2.08 -7.46
CA VAL A 191 1.56 2.56 -8.64
C VAL A 191 0.93 3.90 -8.32
N TYR A 192 1.38 4.96 -8.98
CA TYR A 192 0.84 6.30 -8.81
C TYR A 192 -0.28 6.54 -9.83
N VAL A 193 -1.47 6.90 -9.36
CA VAL A 193 -2.65 7.09 -10.20
C VAL A 193 -3.16 8.52 -10.05
N VAL A 194 -3.42 9.20 -11.17
CA VAL A 194 -4.03 10.53 -11.21
C VAL A 194 -5.06 10.58 -12.33
N ASP A 195 -6.28 10.99 -11.99
CA ASP A 195 -7.46 11.00 -12.85
C ASP A 195 -7.62 9.69 -13.65
N SER A 196 -7.64 8.57 -12.92
CA SER A 196 -7.75 7.21 -13.45
C SER A 196 -6.61 6.75 -14.36
N ALA A 197 -5.55 7.55 -14.53
CA ALA A 197 -4.39 7.19 -15.33
C ALA A 197 -3.21 6.81 -14.44
N ILE A 198 -2.55 5.68 -14.76
CA ILE A 198 -1.27 5.30 -14.17
C ILE A 198 -0.19 6.29 -14.64
N ARG A 199 0.50 6.93 -13.70
CA ARG A 199 1.59 7.88 -13.95
C ARG A 199 2.97 7.24 -13.83
N CYS A 200 3.18 6.44 -12.78
CA CYS A 200 4.37 5.60 -12.62
C CYS A 200 3.99 4.26 -12.02
N ILE A 201 4.76 3.23 -12.38
CA ILE A 201 4.91 2.00 -11.61
C ILE A 201 6.37 1.96 -11.15
N CYS A 202 6.59 2.24 -9.87
CA CYS A 202 7.90 2.49 -9.32
C CYS A 202 8.24 1.36 -8.32
N ARG A 203 9.31 0.60 -8.57
CA ARG A 203 9.82 -0.41 -7.63
C ARG A 203 10.63 0.29 -6.54
N TYR A 204 10.31 0.04 -5.28
CA TYR A 204 11.06 0.64 -4.16
C TYR A 204 11.81 -0.38 -3.31
N GLN A 205 11.49 -1.67 -3.42
CA GLN A 205 12.17 -2.72 -2.67
C GLN A 205 12.28 -4.03 -3.46
N GLY A 206 13.30 -4.81 -3.15
CA GLY A 206 13.46 -6.19 -3.63
C GLY A 206 14.36 -6.38 -4.85
N ASN A 207 14.49 -7.64 -5.27
CA ASN A 207 15.44 -8.08 -6.29
C ASN A 207 14.92 -7.79 -7.71
N GLU A 208 15.80 -7.27 -8.58
CA GLU A 208 15.46 -6.91 -9.96
C GLU A 208 15.03 -8.10 -10.84
N SER A 209 15.67 -9.26 -10.69
CA SER A 209 15.33 -10.46 -11.45
C SER A 209 13.94 -10.98 -11.10
N GLU A 210 13.54 -10.91 -9.83
CA GLU A 210 12.22 -11.38 -9.41
C GLU A 210 11.14 -10.33 -9.65
N ALA A 211 11.49 -9.04 -9.58
CA ALA A 211 10.63 -7.92 -9.93
C ALA A 211 10.11 -8.00 -11.38
N ALA A 212 10.85 -8.64 -12.28
CA ALA A 212 10.40 -8.90 -13.66
C ALA A 212 9.10 -9.74 -13.75
N ASN A 213 8.70 -10.42 -12.66
CA ASN A 213 7.45 -11.18 -12.60
C ASN A 213 6.22 -10.34 -12.23
N LEU A 214 6.34 -9.01 -12.16
CA LEU A 214 5.18 -8.14 -11.97
C LEU A 214 4.21 -8.28 -13.16
N ASP A 215 2.98 -8.70 -12.89
CA ASP A 215 1.92 -8.78 -13.88
C ASP A 215 1.30 -7.39 -14.08
N ARG A 216 1.74 -6.72 -15.15
CA ARG A 216 1.27 -5.37 -15.48
C ARG A 216 -0.20 -5.33 -15.89
N ASN A 217 -0.73 -6.38 -16.52
CA ASN A 217 -2.14 -6.42 -16.90
C ASN A 217 -3.03 -6.48 -15.65
N LEU A 218 -2.62 -7.27 -14.65
CA LEU A 218 -3.31 -7.33 -13.35
C LEU A 218 -3.30 -5.96 -12.66
N VAL A 219 -2.17 -5.26 -12.69
CA VAL A 219 -2.06 -3.90 -12.13
C VAL A 219 -3.00 -2.92 -12.85
N GLU A 220 -3.01 -2.93 -14.18
CA GLU A 220 -3.90 -2.07 -14.99
C GLU A 220 -5.38 -2.38 -14.72
N ASP A 221 -5.74 -3.66 -14.65
CA ASP A 221 -7.09 -4.08 -14.30
C ASP A 221 -7.49 -3.67 -12.88
N ALA A 222 -6.58 -3.78 -11.91
CA ALA A 222 -6.84 -3.35 -10.54
C ALA A 222 -7.09 -1.84 -10.46
N VAL A 223 -6.30 -1.02 -11.17
CA VAL A 223 -6.51 0.43 -11.23
C VAL A 223 -7.87 0.76 -11.85
N ARG A 224 -8.22 0.08 -12.95
CA ARG A 224 -9.53 0.24 -13.61
C ARG A 224 -10.68 -0.13 -12.67
N ILE A 225 -10.63 -1.32 -12.06
CA ILE A 225 -11.64 -1.81 -11.10
C ILE A 225 -11.82 -0.82 -9.96
N LEU A 226 -10.73 -0.32 -9.38
CA LEU A 226 -10.79 0.67 -8.29
C LEU A 226 -11.50 1.94 -8.78
N CYS A 227 -11.04 2.53 -9.88
CA CYS A 227 -11.55 3.82 -10.38
C CYS A 227 -13.02 3.76 -10.84
N GLU A 228 -13.48 2.58 -11.28
CA GLU A 228 -14.86 2.33 -11.69
C GLU A 228 -15.78 1.95 -10.50
N SER A 229 -15.21 1.63 -9.34
CA SER A 229 -15.96 1.25 -8.14
C SER A 229 -16.50 2.46 -7.36
N PRO A 230 -17.57 2.28 -6.56
CA PRO A 230 -17.99 3.30 -5.59
C PRO A 230 -16.87 3.69 -4.60
N GLU A 231 -16.10 2.71 -4.10
CA GLU A 231 -15.01 2.91 -3.14
C GLU A 231 -13.85 3.74 -3.71
N GLY A 232 -13.61 3.68 -5.03
CA GLY A 232 -12.55 4.44 -5.69
C GLY A 232 -13.03 5.71 -6.41
N SER A 233 -14.30 6.09 -6.26
CA SER A 233 -14.91 7.23 -6.95
C SER A 233 -14.16 8.54 -6.70
N ASP A 234 -13.57 8.71 -5.52
CA ASP A 234 -12.73 9.85 -5.13
C ASP A 234 -11.23 9.60 -5.24
N LEU A 235 -10.79 8.36 -5.03
CA LEU A 235 -9.38 7.96 -5.10
C LEU A 235 -8.81 8.09 -6.52
N LYS A 236 -9.68 7.99 -7.54
CA LYS A 236 -9.27 8.15 -8.94
C LYS A 236 -8.56 9.47 -9.23
N HIS A 237 -8.79 10.52 -8.42
CA HIS A 237 -8.16 11.83 -8.58
C HIS A 237 -6.71 11.88 -8.07
N GLY A 238 -6.28 10.88 -7.31
CA GLY A 238 -4.93 10.83 -6.75
C GLY A 238 -4.81 9.74 -5.68
N CYS A 239 -4.14 8.65 -6.00
CA CYS A 239 -3.84 7.59 -5.04
C CYS A 239 -2.53 6.87 -5.37
N GLY A 240 -2.02 6.15 -4.38
CA GLY A 240 -0.90 5.22 -4.52
C GLY A 240 -1.40 3.80 -4.25
N ILE A 241 -1.09 2.85 -5.13
CA ILE A 241 -1.47 1.45 -4.93
C ILE A 241 -0.22 0.60 -4.85
N ASP A 242 -0.07 -0.12 -3.73
CA ASP A 242 1.10 -0.94 -3.50
C ASP A 242 0.84 -2.37 -3.93
N PHE A 243 1.75 -2.90 -4.73
CA PHE A 243 1.75 -4.30 -5.16
C PHE A 243 3.06 -4.96 -4.76
N ALA A 244 3.01 -6.27 -4.59
CA ALA A 244 4.20 -7.09 -4.42
C ALA A 244 4.23 -8.23 -5.43
N VAL A 245 5.44 -8.62 -5.81
CA VAL A 245 5.70 -9.97 -6.31
C VAL A 245 6.05 -10.82 -5.11
N VAL A 246 5.28 -11.88 -4.86
CA VAL A 246 5.53 -12.84 -3.77
C VAL A 246 6.01 -14.17 -4.32
N ARG A 247 6.88 -14.85 -3.57
CA ARG A 247 7.35 -16.19 -3.89
C ARG A 247 6.28 -17.19 -3.48
N VAL A 248 5.77 -17.93 -4.47
CA VAL A 248 4.85 -19.03 -4.19
C VAL A 248 5.65 -20.33 -4.10
N PRO A 249 5.53 -21.09 -3.00
CA PRO A 249 6.13 -22.42 -2.91
C PRO A 249 5.68 -23.29 -4.08
N PRO A 250 6.56 -24.14 -4.63
CA PRO A 250 6.16 -25.03 -5.71
C PRO A 250 5.00 -25.90 -5.26
N LEU A 251 3.97 -26.06 -6.11
CA LEU A 251 2.93 -27.05 -5.88
C LEU A 251 3.61 -28.41 -5.64
N VAL A 252 3.49 -28.92 -4.41
CA VAL A 252 3.86 -30.29 -4.10
C VAL A 252 2.85 -31.13 -4.87
N ALA A 253 3.31 -31.81 -5.92
CA ALA A 253 2.50 -32.82 -6.58
C ALA A 253 2.09 -33.80 -5.49
N ARG A 254 0.79 -33.89 -5.17
CA ARG A 254 0.30 -34.94 -4.29
C ARG A 254 0.71 -36.25 -4.96
N SER A 255 1.66 -36.97 -4.36
CA SER A 255 1.93 -38.35 -4.75
C SER A 255 0.58 -39.08 -4.73
N PRO A 256 0.20 -39.81 -5.80
CA PRO A 256 -0.98 -40.65 -5.73
C PRO A 256 -0.78 -41.59 -4.54
N GLY A 257 -1.71 -41.53 -3.58
CA GLY A 257 -1.69 -42.39 -2.41
C GLY A 257 -1.69 -43.86 -2.85
N PRO A 258 -1.12 -44.77 -2.05
CA PRO A 258 -1.14 -46.18 -2.38
C PRO A 258 -2.55 -46.69 -2.12
N ASP A 259 -3.42 -46.70 -3.13
CA ASP A 259 -4.57 -47.60 -3.03
C ASP A 259 -5.12 -48.11 -4.36
N SER A 260 -5.51 -49.38 -4.28
CA SER A 260 -6.23 -50.20 -5.25
C SER A 260 -5.48 -50.63 -6.51
N GLY A 261 -4.87 -51.82 -6.44
CA GLY A 261 -4.65 -52.62 -7.63
C GLY A 261 -5.98 -53.04 -8.26
N ALA A 262 -6.15 -52.80 -9.56
CA ALA A 262 -6.99 -53.62 -10.43
C ALA A 262 -6.71 -53.34 -11.92
N ARG A 263 -6.13 -54.35 -12.56
CA ARG A 263 -6.31 -54.80 -13.96
C ARG A 263 -5.94 -53.87 -15.13
N ALA A 264 -4.84 -54.28 -15.76
CA ALA A 264 -4.55 -54.04 -17.17
C ALA A 264 -5.50 -54.81 -18.11
N GLN A 265 -5.89 -54.14 -19.19
CA GLN A 265 -6.29 -54.59 -20.54
C GLN A 265 -6.93 -53.33 -21.18
N GLY A 266 -6.56 -52.76 -22.31
CA GLY A 266 -5.70 -53.09 -23.43
C GLY A 266 -6.34 -52.37 -24.63
N ASN A 267 -5.62 -51.45 -25.28
CA ASN A 267 -5.59 -51.29 -26.75
C ASN A 267 -4.82 -50.04 -27.19
N VAL A 268 -4.07 -50.27 -28.26
CA VAL A 268 -3.25 -49.36 -29.04
C VAL A 268 -4.16 -48.65 -30.06
N GLU A 269 -3.97 -47.34 -30.30
CA GLU A 269 -3.85 -46.77 -31.66
C GLU A 269 -3.50 -45.27 -31.67
N THR A 270 -2.27 -45.01 -32.12
CA THR A 270 -1.79 -43.96 -33.06
C THR A 270 -2.50 -42.60 -33.18
N GLY A 271 -1.72 -41.51 -33.06
CA GLY A 271 -2.05 -40.21 -33.64
C GLY A 271 -1.01 -39.13 -33.32
N ALA A 272 -0.34 -38.64 -34.36
CA ALA A 272 0.87 -37.80 -34.34
C ALA A 272 0.71 -36.40 -33.73
N GLY A 273 1.78 -35.90 -33.11
CA GLY A 273 2.00 -34.48 -32.87
C GLY A 273 3.09 -33.92 -33.79
N PRO A 274 3.22 -32.58 -33.93
CA PRO A 274 4.48 -31.92 -34.28
C PRO A 274 5.12 -31.33 -32.99
N ALA A 275 6.36 -31.70 -32.67
CA ALA A 275 7.61 -30.99 -33.03
C ALA A 275 7.66 -29.56 -32.47
N ALA A 276 8.24 -29.30 -31.29
CA ALA A 276 9.66 -29.25 -30.91
C ALA A 276 10.40 -27.97 -31.36
N ALA A 277 11.08 -27.36 -30.38
CA ALA A 277 12.23 -26.43 -30.39
C ALA A 277 11.91 -25.09 -29.71
N SER A 278 12.72 -24.54 -28.80
CA SER A 278 13.96 -24.97 -28.16
C SER A 278 14.32 -23.86 -27.17
N GLY A 279 14.41 -24.16 -25.88
CA GLY A 279 14.99 -23.28 -24.88
C GLY A 279 15.91 -24.12 -24.02
N GLN A 280 17.22 -23.92 -24.19
CA GLN A 280 18.26 -24.65 -23.49
C GLN A 280 18.16 -24.47 -21.98
N SER A 281 18.33 -25.61 -21.31
CA SER A 281 18.40 -25.82 -19.88
C SER A 281 19.80 -25.54 -19.33
N ASP A 282 19.89 -24.79 -18.24
CA ASP A 282 21.02 -24.83 -17.32
C ASP A 282 20.60 -25.56 -16.02
N ALA A 283 21.23 -26.73 -15.82
CA ALA A 283 21.54 -27.52 -14.60
C ALA A 283 20.57 -27.61 -13.36
N PRO A 284 20.63 -28.72 -12.58
CA PRO A 284 19.48 -29.24 -11.83
C PRO A 284 19.49 -28.88 -10.33
N GLY A 285 18.31 -28.55 -9.78
CA GLY A 285 18.02 -28.76 -8.35
C GLY A 285 17.22 -27.68 -7.61
N GLY A 286 17.10 -26.47 -8.13
CA GLY A 286 16.28 -25.41 -7.52
C GLY A 286 15.00 -25.20 -8.34
N ARG A 287 13.87 -25.76 -7.92
CA ARG A 287 12.57 -25.45 -8.54
C ARG A 287 12.27 -23.99 -8.22
N MET A 288 12.51 -23.08 -9.18
CA MET A 288 12.28 -21.65 -9.00
C MET A 288 10.84 -21.41 -8.55
N SER A 289 10.67 -20.68 -7.44
CA SER A 289 9.37 -20.20 -6.99
C SER A 289 8.75 -19.34 -8.09
N ARG A 290 7.50 -19.63 -8.45
CA ARG A 290 6.75 -18.76 -9.37
C ARG A 290 6.43 -17.47 -8.63
N GLY A 291 6.77 -16.32 -9.21
CA GLY A 291 6.34 -15.02 -8.71
C GLY A 291 4.84 -14.83 -8.95
N MET A 292 4.11 -14.38 -7.93
CA MET A 292 2.70 -14.00 -8.05
C MET A 292 2.57 -12.52 -7.68
N THR A 293 1.86 -11.75 -8.50
CA THR A 293 1.54 -10.35 -8.18
C THR A 293 0.35 -10.31 -7.24
N VAL A 294 0.47 -9.56 -6.15
CA VAL A 294 -0.57 -9.38 -5.12
C VAL A 294 -0.71 -7.92 -4.75
N LEU A 295 -1.90 -7.51 -4.36
CA LEU A 295 -2.15 -6.19 -3.77
C LEU A 295 -1.64 -6.18 -2.33
N LEU A 296 -0.86 -5.16 -1.96
CA LEU A 296 -0.49 -4.90 -0.57
C LEU A 296 -1.51 -3.99 0.11
N GLU A 297 -1.68 -2.77 -0.39
CA GLU A 297 -2.62 -1.77 0.14
C GLU A 297 -2.91 -0.68 -0.89
N VAL A 298 -3.99 0.07 -0.66
CA VAL A 298 -4.27 1.34 -1.35
C VAL A 298 -4.01 2.48 -0.37
N ASN A 299 -3.32 3.51 -0.83
CA ASN A 299 -2.98 4.72 -0.10
C ASN A 299 -3.62 5.94 -0.76
N ASP A 300 -4.05 6.89 0.06
CA ASP A 300 -4.50 8.19 -0.43
C ASP A 300 -3.34 9.03 -0.99
N GLY A 301 -3.59 9.81 -2.04
CA GLY A 301 -2.60 10.64 -2.73
C GLY A 301 -2.15 11.91 -1.99
N PHE A 302 -2.83 12.37 -0.94
CA PHE A 302 -2.50 13.68 -0.33
C PHE A 302 -1.18 13.67 0.47
N SER A 303 -0.63 12.50 0.79
CA SER A 303 0.63 12.37 1.53
C SER A 303 1.36 11.07 1.14
N LEU A 304 1.83 11.00 -0.11
CA LEU A 304 2.65 9.90 -0.60
C LEU A 304 4.11 10.32 -0.70
N GLY A 305 5.03 9.41 -0.37
CA GLY A 305 6.44 9.58 -0.75
C GLY A 305 6.64 9.43 -2.26
N ALA A 306 7.69 10.06 -2.79
CA ALA A 306 8.07 9.96 -4.20
C ALA A 306 9.19 8.93 -4.37
N TYR A 307 8.92 7.82 -5.04
CA TYR A 307 9.94 6.81 -5.34
C TYR A 307 10.68 7.09 -6.65
N GLU A 308 11.87 6.53 -6.76
CA GLU A 308 12.71 6.63 -7.95
C GLU A 308 11.95 6.17 -9.21
N GLY A 309 12.03 6.99 -10.26
CA GLY A 309 11.33 6.79 -11.53
C GLY A 309 10.06 7.66 -11.68
N LEU A 310 9.47 8.15 -10.58
CA LEU A 310 8.37 9.10 -10.66
C LEU A 310 8.90 10.48 -11.07
N SER A 311 8.32 11.06 -12.12
CA SER A 311 8.71 12.41 -12.55
C SER A 311 8.24 13.46 -11.52
N ARG A 312 9.03 14.52 -11.34
CA ARG A 312 8.61 15.68 -10.50
C ARG A 312 7.30 16.30 -10.97
N GLN A 313 7.02 16.25 -12.28
CA GLN A 313 5.76 16.73 -12.86
C GLN A 313 4.59 15.87 -12.39
N ASP A 314 4.65 14.55 -12.57
CA ASP A 314 3.58 13.63 -12.17
C ASP A 314 3.37 13.62 -10.65
N TYR A 315 4.45 13.72 -9.87
CA TYR A 315 4.34 13.84 -8.42
C TYR A 315 3.63 15.13 -7.99
N THR A 316 4.01 16.27 -8.58
CA THR A 316 3.38 17.57 -8.30
C THR A 316 1.92 17.59 -8.74
N ASP A 317 1.61 17.03 -9.91
CA ASP A 317 0.23 16.93 -10.41
C ASP A 317 -0.62 16.04 -9.50
N LEU A 318 -0.09 14.91 -9.00
CA LEU A 318 -0.77 14.05 -8.04
C LEU A 318 -1.15 14.80 -6.77
N LEU A 319 -0.19 15.53 -6.17
CA LEU A 319 -0.46 16.30 -4.95
C LEU A 319 -1.49 17.41 -5.20
N ILE A 320 -1.36 18.16 -6.30
CA ILE A 320 -2.30 19.23 -6.66
C ILE A 320 -3.70 18.68 -6.87
N HIS A 321 -3.86 17.65 -7.69
CA HIS A 321 -5.17 17.08 -8.01
C HIS A 321 -5.84 16.51 -6.76
N ARG A 322 -5.08 15.79 -5.93
CA ARG A 322 -5.64 15.23 -4.71
C ARG A 322 -5.97 16.31 -3.68
N TRP A 323 -5.14 17.34 -3.53
CA TRP A 323 -5.42 18.46 -2.62
C TRP A 323 -6.65 19.27 -3.03
N ILE A 324 -6.81 19.57 -4.33
CA ILE A 324 -8.03 20.21 -4.85
C ILE A 324 -9.26 19.37 -4.52
N ARG A 325 -9.19 18.04 -4.71
CA ARG A 325 -10.32 17.17 -4.36
C ARG A 325 -10.59 17.16 -2.86
N LEU A 326 -9.55 16.95 -2.05
CA LEU A 326 -9.61 16.91 -0.60
C LEU A 326 -10.25 18.16 -0.01
N THR A 327 -9.93 19.33 -0.57
CA THR A 327 -10.43 20.63 -0.10
C THR A 327 -11.73 21.09 -0.78
N SER A 328 -12.30 20.29 -1.69
CA SER A 328 -13.53 20.65 -2.38
C SER A 328 -14.76 20.49 -1.49
N ALA A 329 -15.68 21.46 -1.53
CA ALA A 329 -16.92 21.41 -0.76
C ALA A 329 -17.76 20.16 -1.05
N GLN A 330 -17.77 19.69 -2.30
CA GLN A 330 -18.49 18.48 -2.69
C GLN A 330 -17.92 17.23 -1.99
N TYR A 331 -16.59 17.11 -1.90
CA TYR A 331 -15.97 15.96 -1.26
C TYR A 331 -16.15 16.00 0.26
N GLN A 332 -16.03 17.18 0.86
CA GLN A 332 -16.21 17.36 2.30
C GLN A 332 -17.65 17.03 2.72
N GLN A 333 -18.63 17.42 1.91
CA GLN A 333 -20.03 17.01 2.11
C GLN A 333 -20.24 15.49 2.00
N SER A 334 -19.49 14.78 1.16
CA SER A 334 -19.66 13.34 1.00
C SER A 334 -19.01 12.50 2.10
N ILE A 335 -17.99 13.00 2.78
CA ILE A 335 -17.31 12.28 3.87
C ILE A 335 -17.84 12.63 5.28
N GLU A 336 -18.64 13.69 5.40
CA GLU A 336 -19.35 14.04 6.65
C GLU A 336 -20.72 13.35 6.79
N GLN A 337 -21.21 12.71 5.72
CA GLN A 337 -22.50 12.00 5.66
C GLN A 337 -22.34 10.51 5.96
#